data_AF-A0A938NWQ8-F1
#
_entry.id   AF-A0A938NWQ8-F1
#
_cell.length_a   1.000
_cell.length_b   1.000
_cell.length_c   1.000
_cell.angle_alpha   90.00
_cell.angle_beta   90.00
_cell.angle_gamma   90.00
#
_symmetry.space_group_name_H-M   'P 1'
#
loop_
_entity.id
_entity.type
_entity.pdbx_description
1 polymer ?
#
loop_
_entity_poly.entity_id
_entity_poly.type
_entity_poly.pdbx_seq_one_letter_code
_entity_poly.pdbx_strand_id
1 'polypeptide(L)' 'MLMEKVFAALARGEAAVPERTVLTLENTDNSILFMPGPLADSGGIGIEALSVFPSDAARGIPTI' A
#
# COMPACT_ATOMS: atom_id res chain seq x y z
N MET A 1 19.03 -4.04 -5.56
CA MET A 1 18.21 -2.81 -5.32
C MET A 1 17.45 -2.91 -3.99
N LEU A 2 16.92 -1.83 -3.39
CA LEU A 2 16.20 -1.90 -2.11
C LEU A 2 15.01 -2.88 -2.15
N MET A 3 14.16 -2.76 -3.18
CA MET A 3 12.98 -3.63 -3.34
C MET A 3 13.35 -5.11 -3.48
N GLU A 4 14.43 -5.42 -4.21
CA GLU A 4 14.94 -6.78 -4.36
C GLU A 4 15.27 -7.42 -2.99
N LYS A 5 15.91 -6.66 -2.09
CA LYS A 5 16.23 -7.14 -0.73
C LYS A 5 14.97 -7.39 0.09
N VAL A 6 13.98 -6.48 0.02
CA VAL A 6 12.71 -6.59 0.73
C VAL A 6 11.91 -7.80 0.25
N PHE A 7 11.80 -8.00 -1.06
CA PHE A 7 11.14 -9.19 -1.62
C PHE A 7 11.87 -10.48 -1.28
N ALA A 8 13.21 -10.47 -1.29
CA ALA A 8 13.99 -11.64 -0.90
C ALA A 8 13.78 -12.00 0.59
N ALA A 9 13.69 -11.01 1.48
CA ALA A 9 13.37 -11.23 2.89
C ALA A 9 11.95 -11.78 3.08
N LEU A 10 10.96 -11.24 2.37
CA LEU A 10 9.59 -11.76 2.37
C LEU A 10 9.54 -13.23 1.90
N ALA A 11 10.22 -13.57 0.81
CA ALA A 11 10.26 -14.93 0.27
C ALA A 11 10.91 -15.94 1.23
N ARG A 12 11.84 -15.49 2.08
CA ARG A 12 12.46 -16.31 3.13
C ARG A 12 11.63 -16.38 4.42
N GLY A 13 10.50 -15.67 4.50
CA GLY A 13 9.70 -15.56 5.74
C GLY A 13 10.33 -14.68 6.82
N GLU A 14 11.32 -13.86 6.45
CA GLU A 14 12.02 -12.93 7.35
C GLU A 14 11.30 -11.58 7.47
N ALA A 15 10.26 -11.36 6.67
CA ALA A 15 9.41 -10.18 6.73
C ALA A 15 7.93 -10.61 6.81
N ALA A 16 7.17 -9.96 7.70
CA ALA A 16 5.73 -10.15 7.81
C ALA A 16 5.02 -8.95 7.18
N VAL A 17 4.31 -9.18 6.09
CA VAL A 17 3.48 -8.18 5.42
C VAL A 17 2.02 -8.61 5.59
N PRO A 18 1.25 -8.01 6.49
CA PRO A 18 -0.16 -8.32 6.65
C PRO A 18 -0.94 -7.98 5.37
N GLU A 19 -2.10 -8.60 5.21
CA GLU A 19 -3.02 -8.25 4.13
C GLU A 19 -3.46 -6.79 4.27
N ARG A 20 -3.60 -6.10 3.13
CA ARG A 20 -4.07 -4.72 3.09
C ARG A 20 -5.56 -4.66 3.40
N THR A 21 -6.00 -3.61 4.07
CA THR A 21 -7.44 -3.31 4.20
C THR A 21 -7.86 -2.42 3.04
N VAL A 22 -8.94 -2.80 2.35
CA VAL A 22 -9.52 -2.03 1.24
C VAL A 22 -10.92 -1.57 1.62
N LEU A 23 -11.15 -0.27 1.60
CA LEU A 23 -12.47 0.34 1.72
C LEU A 23 -12.92 0.79 0.34
N THR A 24 -13.86 0.06 -0.26
CA THR A 24 -14.50 0.43 -1.52
C THR A 24 -15.65 1.39 -1.26
N LEU A 25 -15.70 2.52 -1.96
CA LEU A 25 -16.83 3.44 -1.86
C LEU A 25 -18.00 2.95 -2.71
N GLU A 26 -19.17 2.80 -2.09
CA GLU A 26 -20.37 2.26 -2.75
C GLU A 26 -20.70 2.99 -4.06
N ASN A 27 -21.08 2.21 -5.08
CA ASN A 27 -21.45 2.71 -6.40
C ASN A 27 -20.36 3.50 -7.14
N THR A 28 -19.08 3.29 -6.80
CA THR A 28 -17.93 3.90 -7.50
C THR A 28 -16.79 2.90 -7.67
N ASP A 29 -15.84 3.22 -8.55
CA ASP A 29 -14.56 2.50 -8.67
C ASP A 29 -13.48 3.05 -7.71
N ASN A 30 -13.88 3.87 -6.74
CA ASN A 30 -12.96 4.53 -5.83
C ASN A 30 -12.68 3.66 -4.62
N SER A 31 -11.45 3.75 -4.11
CA SER A 31 -11.05 3.02 -2.91
C SER A 31 -10.09 3.80 -2.03
N ILE A 32 -10.08 3.44 -0.75
CA ILE A 32 -9.05 3.83 0.22
C ILE A 32 -8.39 2.55 0.70
N LEU A 33 -7.07 2.51 0.67
CA LEU A 33 -6.27 1.37 1.08
C LEU A 33 -5.43 1.72 2.30
N PHE A 34 -5.34 0.77 3.22
CA PHE A 34 -4.44 0.81 4.36
C PHE A 34 -3.47 -0.36 4.27
N MET A 35 -2.17 -0.06 4.24
CA MET A 35 -1.09 -1.01 4.06
C MET A 35 -0.13 -0.92 5.25
N PRO A 36 -0.44 -1.60 6.38
CA PRO A 36 0.46 -1.65 7.51
C PRO A 36 1.64 -2.58 7.24
N GLY A 37 2.80 -2.27 7.79
CA GLY A 37 3.98 -3.12 7.65
C GLY A 37 5.16 -2.69 8.53
N PRO A 38 6.14 -3.58 8.73
CA PRO A 38 7.37 -3.25 9.44
C PRO A 38 8.21 -2.24 8.65
N LEU A 39 8.79 -1.27 9.35
CA LEU A 39 9.77 -0.35 8.78
C LEU A 39 11.15 -1.02 8.83
N ALA A 40 11.76 -1.23 7.67
CA ALA A 40 12.98 -2.04 7.51
C ALA A 40 14.15 -1.62 8.43
N ASP A 41 14.29 -0.33 8.74
CA ASP A 41 15.48 0.21 9.39
C ASP A 41 15.24 0.79 10.80
N SER A 42 14.00 0.82 11.30
CA SER A 42 13.66 1.57 12.52
C SER A 42 12.98 0.75 13.63
N GLY A 43 12.79 -0.56 13.43
CA GLY A 43 12.15 -1.43 14.44
C GLY A 43 10.71 -1.06 14.77
N GLY A 44 10.08 -0.24 13.91
CA GLY A 44 8.71 0.25 14.09
C GLY A 44 7.73 -0.36 13.09
N ILE A 45 6.46 -0.05 13.27
CA ILE A 45 5.37 -0.36 12.33
C ILE A 45 4.94 0.95 11.69
N GLY A 46 4.90 0.96 10.37
CA GLY A 46 4.34 2.04 9.56
C GLY A 46 3.01 1.63 8.95
N ILE A 47 2.26 2.62 8.49
CA ILE A 47 1.07 2.42 7.67
C ILE A 47 1.13 3.37 6.49
N GLU A 48 0.99 2.83 5.28
CA GLU A 48 0.69 3.62 4.10
C GLU A 48 -0.83 3.69 3.95
N ALA A 49 -1.37 4.91 3.89
CA ALA A 49 -2.76 5.16 3.58
C ALA A 49 -2.82 5.90 2.25
N LEU A 50 -3.51 5.31 1.27
CA LEU A 50 -3.65 5.89 -0.06
C LEU A 50 -5.09 5.81 -0.56
N SER A 51 -5.41 6.71 -1.48
CA SER A 51 -6.67 6.75 -2.21
C SER A 51 -6.46 6.34 -3.65
N VAL A 52 -7.44 5.69 -4.28
CA VAL A 52 -7.44 5.43 -5.72
C VAL A 52 -8.74 5.96 -6.30
N PHE A 53 -8.65 7.00 -7.13
CA PHE A 53 -9.78 7.69 -7.75
C PHE A 53 -9.57 7.71 -9.28
N PRO A 54 -10.02 6.69 -10.02
CA PRO A 54 -9.69 6.57 -11.44
C PRO A 54 -10.14 7.77 -12.30
N SER A 55 -11.26 8.40 -11.93
CA SER A 55 -11.81 9.55 -12.66
C SER A 55 -11.02 10.85 -12.47
N ASP A 56 -10.12 10.93 -11.49
CA ASP A 56 -9.34 12.14 -11.20
C ASP A 56 -8.35 12.48 -12.32
N ALA A 57 -7.87 11.48 -13.05
CA ALA A 57 -7.01 11.68 -14.22
C ALA A 57 -7.68 12.59 -15.28
N ALA A 58 -8.99 12.42 -15.50
CA ALA A 58 -9.75 13.25 -16.44
C ALA A 58 -9.91 14.71 -15.95
N ARG A 59 -9.69 14.94 -14.66
CA ARG A 59 -9.76 16.27 -14.01
C ARG A 59 -8.38 16.90 -13.83
N GLY A 60 -7.30 16.25 -14.31
CA GLY A 60 -5.92 16.69 -14.11
C GLY A 60 -5.42 16.50 -12.67
N ILE A 61 -6.08 15.64 -11.88
CA ILE A 61 -5.70 15.27 -10.52
C ILE A 61 -5.04 13.88 -10.58
N PRO A 62 -3.98 13.59 -9.79
CA PRO A 62 -3.43 12.25 -9.70
C PRO A 62 -4.47 11.20 -9.28
N THR A 63 -4.43 10.03 -9.90
CA THR A 63 -5.31 8.91 -9.54
C THR A 63 -5.01 8.34 -8.14
N ILE A 64 -3.76 8.48 -7.68
CA ILE A 64 -3.25 7.99 -6.39
C ILE A 64 -2.61 9.16 -5.65
#